data_AF-A0A9X0QHZ7-F1
#
_entry.id   AF-A0A9X0QHZ7-F1
#
_cell.length_a   1.000
_cell.length_b   1.000
_cell.length_c   1.000
_cell.angle_alpha   90.00
_cell.angle_beta   90.00
_cell.angle_gamma   90.00
#
_symmetry.space_group_name_H-M   'P 1'
#
loop_
_entity.id
_entity.type
_entity.pdbx_description
1 polymer ?
#
loop_
_entity_poly.entity_id
_entity_poly.type
_entity_poly.pdbx_seq_one_letter_code
_entity_poly.pdbx_strand_id
1 'polypeptide(L)'
;MKTKTLLVAASSLELLTGAALFAVPSLVVSFLFSATFNSGGDAVARVGGFALFSPGAACWPIGKGDFTQRSRTIFVFNLLTACFLGYLKLKGDFTSILLLPACILHGVLALLLARPAYTPS
;
A
#
# COMPACT_ATOMS: atom_id res chain seq x y z
N MET A 1 1.17 -26.01 13.68
CA MET A 1 0.14 -24.97 13.44
C MET A 1 -0.47 -25.18 12.06
N LYS A 2 -1.78 -24.99 11.87
CA LYS A 2 -2.40 -25.11 10.54
C LYS A 2 -2.02 -23.89 9.69
N THR A 3 -1.65 -24.09 8.42
CA THR A 3 -1.21 -23.04 7.47
C THR A 3 -2.18 -21.86 7.40
N LYS A 4 -3.49 -22.13 7.50
CA LYS A 4 -4.53 -21.08 7.53
C LYS A 4 -4.39 -20.11 8.70
N THR A 5 -4.04 -20.61 9.88
CA THR A 5 -3.85 -19.78 11.09
C THR A 5 -2.63 -18.87 10.96
N LEU A 6 -1.53 -19.39 10.40
CA LEU A 6 -0.33 -18.60 10.10
C LEU A 6 -0.64 -17.49 9.09
N LEU A 7 -1.42 -17.81 8.05
CA LEU A 7 -1.77 -16.84 7.01
C LEU A 7 -2.68 -15.72 7.55
N VAL A 8 -3.64 -16.03 8.42
CA VAL A 8 -4.45 -15.01 9.11
C VAL A 8 -3.57 -14.12 9.97
N ALA A 9 -2.70 -14.71 10.79
CA ALA A 9 -1.83 -13.95 11.68
C ALA A 9 -0.89 -13.02 10.89
N ALA A 10 -0.19 -13.54 9.88
CA ALA A 10 0.68 -12.75 9.02
C ALA A 10 -0.09 -11.64 8.29
N SER A 11 -1.22 -11.96 7.68
CA SER A 11 -2.03 -10.96 6.95
C SER A 11 -2.56 -9.85 7.88
N SER A 12 -2.91 -10.21 9.11
CA SER A 12 -3.36 -9.24 10.12
C SER A 12 -2.22 -8.31 10.54
N LEU A 13 -1.01 -8.86 10.75
CA LEU A 13 0.17 -8.07 11.10
C LEU A 13 0.59 -7.12 9.97
N GLU A 14 0.54 -7.57 8.72
CA GLU A 14 0.85 -6.75 7.55
C GLU A 14 -0.16 -5.61 7.38
N LEU A 15 -1.47 -5.89 7.56
CA LEU A 15 -2.51 -4.86 7.52
C LEU A 15 -2.33 -3.82 8.63
N LEU A 16 -2.05 -4.26 9.86
CA LEU A 16 -1.86 -3.38 11.01
C LEU A 16 -0.59 -2.53 10.86
N THR A 17 0.52 -3.15 10.46
CA THR A 17 1.79 -2.46 10.22
C THR A 17 1.66 -1.47 9.08
N GLY A 18 1.00 -1.86 7.99
CA GLY A 18 0.73 -0.99 6.85
C GLY A 18 -0.12 0.22 7.21
N ALA A 19 -1.19 0.01 8.00
CA ALA A 19 -2.03 1.10 8.49
C ALA A 19 -1.28 2.04 9.45
N ALA A 20 -0.45 1.50 10.34
CA ALA A 20 0.35 2.29 11.28
C ALA A 20 1.41 3.13 10.56
N LEU A 21 2.12 2.56 9.58
CA LEU A 21 3.09 3.29 8.74
C LEU A 21 2.43 4.36 7.88
N PHE A 22 1.19 4.17 7.46
CA PHE A 22 0.43 5.21 6.76
C PHE A 22 0.01 6.35 7.70
N ALA A 23 -0.50 6.04 8.89
CA ALA A 23 -1.06 7.04 9.80
C ALA A 23 0.00 7.82 10.60
N VAL A 24 0.98 7.10 11.16
CA VAL A 24 1.99 7.62 12.09
C VAL A 24 3.39 7.06 11.78
N PRO A 25 3.91 7.24 10.55
CA PRO A 25 5.17 6.67 10.08
C PRO A 25 6.36 6.94 11.01
N SER A 26 6.54 8.19 11.46
CA SER A 26 7.68 8.57 12.29
C SER A 26 7.66 7.87 13.65
N LEU A 27 6.48 7.62 14.22
CA LEU A 27 6.33 6.90 15.48
C LEU A 27 6.73 5.43 15.30
N VAL A 28 6.20 4.77 14.26
CA VAL A 28 6.49 3.36 13.95
C VAL A 28 7.98 3.16 13.70
N VAL A 29 8.61 4.02 12.91
CA VAL A 29 10.04 3.93 12.61
C VAL A 29 10.90 4.25 13.82
N SER A 30 10.50 5.21 14.65
CA SER A 30 11.20 5.48 15.91
C SER A 30 11.15 4.27 16.84
N PHE A 31 10.02 3.55 16.92
CA PHE A 31 9.94 2.34 17.74
C PHE A 31 10.74 1.17 17.17
N LEU A 32 10.71 0.96 15.85
CA LEU A 32 11.37 -0.19 15.21
C LEU A 32 12.88 0.00 15.05
N PHE A 33 13.32 1.20 14.69
CA PHE A 33 14.70 1.47 14.28
C PHE A 33 15.42 2.46 15.20
N SER A 34 14.72 3.03 16.19
CA SER A 34 15.27 4.11 17.05
C SER A 34 15.84 5.27 16.23
N ALA A 35 15.17 5.60 15.12
CA ALA A 35 15.59 6.62 14.16
C ALA A 35 14.45 7.61 13.86
N THR A 36 14.80 8.80 13.41
CA THR A 36 13.85 9.84 12.98
C THR A 36 13.88 10.01 11.47
N PHE A 37 12.71 10.27 10.87
CA PHE A 37 12.62 10.61 9.47
C PHE A 37 12.62 12.11 9.22
N ASN A 38 13.22 12.51 8.10
CA ASN A 38 12.92 13.79 7.48
C ASN A 38 11.60 13.69 6.70
N SER A 39 11.14 14.81 6.13
CA SER A 39 9.87 14.85 5.37
C SER A 39 9.81 13.81 4.23
N GLY A 40 10.93 13.57 3.53
CA GLY A 40 11.02 12.55 2.48
C GLY A 40 10.91 11.12 3.01
N GLY A 41 11.55 10.83 4.14
CA GLY A 41 11.43 9.53 4.82
C GLY A 41 9.99 9.25 5.25
N ASP A 42 9.28 10.27 5.73
CA ASP A 42 7.87 10.17 6.12
C ASP A 42 6.96 9.84 4.92
N ALA A 43 7.23 10.45 3.76
CA ALA A 43 6.52 10.15 2.52
C ALA A 43 6.77 8.71 2.03
N VAL A 44 8.05 8.26 2.06
CA VAL A 44 8.42 6.89 1.68
C VAL A 44 7.79 5.87 2.61
N ALA A 45 7.75 6.15 3.92
CA ALA A 45 7.15 5.27 4.91
C ALA A 45 5.65 5.07 4.70
N ARG A 46 4.92 6.12 4.31
CA ARG A 46 3.49 6.01 3.97
C ARG A 46 3.24 5.17 2.73
N VAL A 47 4.08 5.32 1.71
CA VAL A 47 4.06 4.46 0.51
C VAL A 47 4.38 3.01 0.88
N GLY A 48 5.37 2.80 1.74
CA GLY A 48 5.67 1.49 2.35
C GLY A 48 4.47 0.91 3.09
N GLY A 49 3.72 1.75 3.82
CA GLY A 49 2.48 1.36 4.49
C GLY A 49 1.43 0.82 3.53
N PHE A 50 1.19 1.50 2.40
CA PHE A 50 0.31 0.97 1.34
C PHE A 50 0.84 -0.34 0.75
N ALA A 51 2.16 -0.45 0.59
CA ALA A 51 2.80 -1.64 0.04
C ALA A 51 2.63 -2.86 0.96
N LEU A 52 2.66 -2.71 2.28
CA LEU A 52 2.38 -3.79 3.25
C LEU A 52 0.89 -4.10 3.38
N PHE A 53 0.02 -3.11 3.17
CA PHE A 53 -1.42 -3.33 3.14
C PHE A 53 -1.84 -4.28 2.00
N SER A 54 -1.11 -4.26 0.88
CA SER A 54 -1.34 -5.10 -0.29
C SER A 54 -1.19 -6.62 0.00
N PRO A 55 -0.04 -7.18 0.44
CA PRO A 55 0.05 -8.59 0.78
C PRO A 55 -0.91 -8.97 1.91
N GLY A 56 -1.16 -8.09 2.88
CA GLY A 56 -2.17 -8.34 3.93
C GLY A 56 -3.58 -8.56 3.37
N ALA A 57 -4.03 -7.73 2.42
CA ALA A 57 -5.32 -7.91 1.76
C ALA A 57 -5.34 -9.08 0.76
N ALA A 58 -4.21 -9.37 0.10
CA ALA A 58 -4.08 -10.45 -0.88
C ALA A 58 -4.01 -11.84 -0.23
N CYS A 59 -3.35 -11.96 0.90
CA CYS A 59 -3.16 -13.21 1.64
C CYS A 59 -4.31 -13.51 2.62
N TRP A 60 -5.24 -12.58 2.80
CA TRP A 60 -6.38 -12.77 3.69
C TRP A 60 -7.27 -13.94 3.20
N PRO A 61 -7.55 -14.95 4.04
CA PRO A 61 -8.22 -16.18 3.61
C PRO A 61 -9.76 -16.03 3.53
N ILE A 62 -10.22 -15.05 2.76
CA ILE A 62 -11.61 -14.93 2.31
C ILE A 62 -11.75 -15.69 0.98
N GLY A 63 -12.45 -16.83 0.99
CA GLY A 63 -12.86 -17.51 -0.25
C GLY A 63 -11.71 -18.14 -1.07
N LYS A 64 -12.08 -18.81 -2.18
CA LYS A 64 -11.11 -19.39 -3.12
C LYS A 64 -10.20 -18.26 -3.63
N GLY A 65 -8.88 -18.47 -3.59
CA GLY A 65 -7.86 -17.51 -4.00
C GLY A 65 -7.92 -17.20 -5.50
N ASP A 66 -8.92 -16.40 -5.86
CA ASP A 66 -9.30 -16.13 -7.23
C ASP A 66 -8.52 -14.93 -7.78
N PHE A 67 -8.32 -14.92 -9.11
CA PHE A 67 -7.63 -13.83 -9.79
C PHE A 67 -8.25 -12.46 -9.49
N THR A 68 -9.56 -12.45 -9.22
CA THR A 68 -10.34 -11.30 -8.80
C THR A 68 -9.82 -10.66 -7.49
N GLN A 69 -9.49 -11.47 -6.47
CA GLN A 69 -9.02 -10.94 -5.18
C GLN A 69 -7.63 -10.32 -5.31
N ARG A 70 -6.70 -10.99 -6.02
CA ARG A 70 -5.35 -10.45 -6.26
C ARG A 70 -5.41 -9.16 -7.08
N SER A 71 -6.25 -9.13 -8.11
CA SER A 71 -6.47 -7.95 -8.96
C SER A 71 -7.01 -6.78 -8.13
N ARG A 72 -7.99 -7.02 -7.26
CA ARG A 72 -8.54 -6.00 -6.36
C ARG A 72 -7.50 -5.44 -5.40
N THR A 73 -6.63 -6.30 -4.87
CA THR A 73 -5.61 -5.85 -3.92
C THR A 73 -4.54 -4.98 -4.59
N ILE A 74 -4.02 -5.41 -5.75
CA ILE A 74 -3.05 -4.60 -6.51
C ILE A 74 -3.70 -3.31 -7.04
N PHE A 75 -4.99 -3.35 -7.39
CA PHE A 75 -5.77 -2.15 -7.73
C PHE A 75 -5.81 -1.14 -6.59
N VAL A 76 -6.23 -1.56 -5.39
CA VAL A 76 -6.33 -0.69 -4.20
C VAL A 76 -4.96 -0.09 -3.86
N PHE A 77 -3.90 -0.89 -3.91
CA PHE A 77 -2.54 -0.41 -3.68
C PHE A 77 -2.14 0.69 -4.67
N ASN A 78 -2.31 0.46 -5.98
CA ASN A 78 -1.96 1.42 -7.01
C ASN A 78 -2.81 2.70 -6.92
N LEU A 79 -4.11 2.57 -6.63
CA LEU A 79 -5.01 3.71 -6.48
C LEU A 79 -4.62 4.59 -5.29
N LEU A 80 -4.42 4.00 -4.11
CA LEU A 80 -4.01 4.74 -2.91
C LEU A 80 -2.65 5.41 -3.11
N THR A 81 -1.70 4.71 -3.71
CA THR A 81 -0.37 5.25 -4.00
C THR A 81 -0.44 6.42 -4.98
N ALA A 82 -1.20 6.31 -6.06
CA ALA A 82 -1.39 7.39 -7.03
C ALA A 82 -2.03 8.63 -6.37
N CYS A 83 -3.11 8.45 -5.61
CA CYS A 83 -3.78 9.53 -4.90
C CYS A 83 -2.83 10.24 -3.91
N PHE A 84 -2.03 9.47 -3.16
CA PHE A 84 -1.10 10.04 -2.19
C PHE A 84 0.05 10.80 -2.86
N LEU A 85 0.66 10.25 -3.91
CA LEU A 85 1.70 10.94 -4.68
C LEU A 85 1.17 12.22 -5.34
N GLY A 86 -0.07 12.16 -5.87
CA GLY A 86 -0.76 13.34 -6.39
C GLY A 86 -0.98 14.40 -5.31
N TYR A 87 -1.44 13.99 -4.12
CA TYR A 87 -1.56 14.88 -2.97
C TYR A 87 -0.23 15.55 -2.59
N LEU A 88 0.87 14.78 -2.53
CA LEU A 88 2.20 15.34 -2.27
C LEU A 88 2.65 16.33 -3.36
N LYS A 89 2.32 16.06 -4.62
CA LYS A 89 2.62 16.97 -5.74
C LYS A 89 1.88 18.29 -5.59
N LEU A 90 0.59 18.23 -5.25
CA LEU A 90 -0.26 19.40 -5.07
C LEU A 90 0.13 20.24 -3.86
N LYS A 91 0.62 19.61 -2.78
CA LYS A 91 1.11 20.31 -1.59
C LYS A 91 2.36 21.16 -1.85
N GLY A 92 3.11 20.90 -2.93
CA GLY A 92 4.29 21.68 -3.30
C GLY A 92 5.55 21.39 -2.46
N ASP A 93 5.42 20.65 -1.35
CA ASP A 93 6.53 20.27 -0.45
C ASP A 93 7.58 19.39 -1.15
N PHE A 94 7.22 18.70 -2.25
CA PHE A 94 8.10 17.83 -3.01
C PHE A 94 8.14 18.22 -4.50
N THR A 95 9.25 18.79 -4.94
CA THR A 95 9.46 19.27 -6.31
C THR A 95 10.13 18.25 -7.23
N SER A 96 10.39 17.03 -6.75
CA SER A 96 11.12 16.00 -7.48
C SER A 96 10.44 15.62 -8.80
N ILE A 97 11.25 15.57 -9.86
CA ILE A 97 10.79 15.29 -11.23
C ILE A 97 10.16 13.91 -11.37
N LEU A 98 10.55 12.95 -10.53
CA LEU A 98 10.05 11.57 -10.50
C LEU A 98 8.70 11.41 -9.79
N LEU A 99 8.26 12.38 -8.99
CA LEU A 99 7.00 12.29 -8.25
C LEU A 99 5.80 12.19 -9.19
N LEU A 100 5.83 12.99 -10.26
CA LEU A 100 4.76 13.03 -11.27
C LEU A 100 4.73 11.75 -12.14
N PRO A 101 5.85 11.26 -12.71
CA PRO A 101 5.91 9.96 -13.38
C PRO A 101 5.42 8.80 -12.51
N ALA A 102 5.80 8.74 -11.24
CA ALA A 102 5.35 7.69 -10.33
C ALA A 102 3.83 7.76 -10.09
N CYS A 103 3.29 8.96 -9.87
CA CYS A 103 1.85 9.18 -9.74
C CYS A 103 1.08 8.71 -10.99
N ILE A 104 1.56 9.08 -12.19
CA ILE A 104 0.94 8.69 -13.46
C ILE A 104 1.00 7.18 -13.64
N LEU A 105 2.16 6.56 -13.40
CA LEU A 105 2.34 5.12 -13.55
C LEU A 105 1.37 4.33 -12.66
N HIS A 106 1.30 4.67 -11.36
CA HIS A 106 0.36 4.04 -10.44
C HIS A 106 -1.10 4.30 -10.82
N GLY A 107 -1.42 5.50 -11.30
CA GLY A 107 -2.77 5.83 -11.80
C GLY A 107 -3.17 4.99 -13.02
N VAL A 108 -2.27 4.84 -14.00
CA VAL A 108 -2.49 4.00 -15.18
C VAL A 108 -2.67 2.53 -14.78
N LEU A 109 -1.81 2.01 -13.90
CA LEU A 109 -1.95 0.64 -13.41
C LEU A 109 -3.28 0.42 -12.67
N ALA A 110 -3.71 1.39 -11.85
CA ALA A 110 -5.03 1.33 -11.21
C ALA A 110 -6.17 1.30 -12.25
N LEU A 111 -6.11 2.13 -13.29
CA LEU A 111 -7.11 2.12 -14.36
C LEU A 111 -7.16 0.79 -15.12
N LEU A 112 -6.00 0.22 -15.45
CA LEU A 112 -5.90 -1.08 -16.13
C LEU A 112 -6.46 -2.22 -15.27
N LEU A 113 -6.26 -2.15 -13.95
CA LEU A 113 -6.72 -3.17 -13.01
C LEU A 113 -8.18 -2.99 -12.57
N ALA A 114 -8.81 -1.85 -12.85
CA ALA A 114 -10.18 -1.58 -12.46
C ALA A 114 -11.16 -2.62 -13.01
N ARG A 115 -11.03 -3.02 -14.29
CA ARG A 115 -11.86 -4.08 -14.85
C ARG A 115 -11.66 -5.43 -14.15
N PRO A 116 -10.46 -6.05 -14.15
CA PRO A 116 -10.25 -7.35 -13.52
C PRO A 116 -10.47 -7.36 -11.99
N ALA A 117 -10.46 -6.20 -11.33
CA ALA A 117 -10.82 -6.09 -9.91
C ALA A 117 -12.33 -6.24 -9.63
N TYR A 118 -13.20 -5.94 -10.60
CA TYR A 118 -14.66 -5.89 -10.41
C TYR A 118 -15.47 -6.79 -11.36
N THR A 119 -14.86 -7.35 -12.41
CA THR A 119 -15.49 -8.40 -13.22
C THR A 119 -15.03 -9.78 -12.74
N PRO A 120 -15.94 -10.64 -12.24
CA PRO A 120 -15.60 -12.02 -11.93
C PRO A 120 -15.25 -12.75 -13.23
N SER A 121 -14.10 -13.42 -13.27
CA SER A 121 -13.69 -14.34 -14.34
C SER A 121 -14.46 -15.65 -14.29
#